data_AF-A0A7S4PZ02-F1
#
_entry.id   AF-A0A7S4PZ02-F1
#
_cell.length_a   1.000
_cell.length_b   1.000
_cell.length_c   1.000
_cell.angle_alpha   90.00
_cell.angle_beta   90.00
_cell.angle_gamma   90.00
#
_symmetry.space_group_name_H-M   'P 1'
#
loop_
_entity.id
_entity.type
_entity.pdbx_description
1 polymer ?
#
loop_
_entity_poly.entity_id
_entity_poly.type
_entity_poly.pdbx_seq_one_letter_code
_entity_poly.pdbx_strand_id
1 'polypeptide(L)'
;LAQIKFPRPLCLELLGTCMAANPAIFAATPECFALLRHNLCAVLLKNLRGCFDFAILIRSIHLLQQIFRCPDLAALLMPELQVFLHLMLDLTTAERSPWQRATSLEFLRSVCEDPAALAVLYEHGGTAPGGGATPAGTPQALGSQTFLELVNSLSKLIHQVCFSSGMDSGALLLHSAAGAGATTASAST
;
A
#
# COMPACT_ATOMS: atom_id res chain seq x y z
N LEU A 1 16.34 -32.12 11.30
CA LEU A 1 16.69 -31.16 10.22
C LEU A 1 16.96 -29.80 10.88
N ALA A 2 18.15 -29.24 10.72
CA ALA A 2 18.46 -27.92 11.27
C ALA A 2 17.54 -26.87 10.63
N GLN A 3 16.88 -26.04 11.45
CA GLN A 3 15.96 -25.02 10.98
C GLN A 3 16.76 -23.86 10.39
N ILE A 4 16.97 -23.88 9.08
CA ILE A 4 17.63 -22.78 8.36
C ILE A 4 16.74 -21.55 8.51
N LYS A 5 17.26 -20.49 9.15
CA LYS A 5 16.55 -19.22 9.32
C LYS A 5 16.98 -18.27 8.21
N PHE A 6 16.06 -17.98 7.30
CA PHE A 6 16.26 -16.98 6.26
C PHE A 6 15.95 -15.57 6.78
N PRO A 7 16.65 -14.52 6.31
CA PRO A 7 16.30 -13.14 6.60
C PRO A 7 14.87 -12.82 6.14
N ARG A 8 14.12 -12.07 6.96
CA ARG A 8 12.72 -11.75 6.67
C ARG A 8 12.49 -11.08 5.31
N PRO A 9 13.31 -10.10 4.87
CA PRO A 9 13.17 -9.53 3.52
C PRO A 9 13.31 -10.60 2.42
N LEU A 10 14.24 -11.53 2.55
CA LEU A 10 14.42 -12.61 1.58
C LEU A 10 13.18 -13.52 1.52
N CYS A 11 12.59 -13.87 2.66
CA CYS A 11 11.36 -14.67 2.68
C CYS A 11 10.20 -13.97 1.95
N LEU A 12 10.05 -12.67 2.14
CA LEU A 12 9.01 -11.88 1.45
C LEU A 12 9.25 -11.83 -0.07
N GLU A 13 10.50 -11.66 -0.49
CA GLU A 13 10.88 -11.68 -1.90
C GLU A 13 10.58 -13.01 -2.57
N LEU A 14 10.98 -14.12 -1.92
CA LEU A 14 10.73 -15.47 -2.43
C LEU A 14 9.24 -15.75 -2.53
N LEU A 15 8.46 -15.34 -1.53
CA LEU A 15 7.01 -15.49 -1.57
C LEU A 15 6.39 -14.68 -2.72
N GLY A 16 6.82 -13.44 -2.92
CA GLY A 16 6.38 -12.63 -4.06
C GLY A 16 6.74 -13.23 -5.40
N THR A 17 7.94 -13.80 -5.52
CA THR A 17 8.37 -14.49 -6.74
C THR A 17 7.53 -15.74 -7.01
N CYS A 18 7.25 -16.54 -5.98
CA CYS A 18 6.40 -17.73 -6.09
C CYS A 18 4.97 -17.37 -6.52
N MET A 19 4.40 -16.31 -5.94
CA MET A 19 3.07 -15.82 -6.30
C MET A 19 3.03 -15.27 -7.72
N ALA A 20 4.02 -14.47 -8.12
CA ALA A 20 4.10 -13.92 -9.47
C ALA A 20 4.27 -14.99 -10.55
N ALA A 21 4.97 -16.08 -10.24
CA ALA A 21 5.20 -17.17 -11.19
C ALA A 21 3.92 -17.96 -11.50
N ASN A 22 3.04 -18.17 -10.51
CA ASN A 22 1.86 -19.03 -10.66
C ASN A 22 0.65 -18.50 -9.86
N PRO A 23 0.13 -17.30 -10.17
CA PRO A 23 -0.90 -16.66 -9.34
C PRO A 23 -2.21 -17.45 -9.29
N ALA A 24 -2.58 -18.12 -10.39
CA ALA A 24 -3.81 -18.92 -10.48
C ALA A 24 -3.86 -20.08 -9.47
N ILE A 25 -2.71 -20.68 -9.12
CA ILE A 25 -2.66 -21.79 -8.15
C ILE A 25 -3.16 -21.33 -6.77
N PHE A 26 -2.82 -20.10 -6.39
CA PHE A 26 -3.17 -19.53 -5.11
C PHE A 26 -4.66 -19.16 -5.00
N ALA A 27 -5.33 -18.88 -6.12
CA ALA A 27 -6.77 -18.66 -6.17
C ALA A 27 -7.54 -19.99 -6.29
N ALA A 28 -7.03 -20.95 -7.06
CA ALA A 28 -7.71 -22.22 -7.33
C ALA A 28 -7.57 -23.24 -6.20
N THR A 29 -6.47 -23.22 -5.44
CA THR A 29 -6.19 -24.22 -4.41
C THR A 29 -6.55 -23.69 -3.02
N PRO A 30 -7.50 -24.30 -2.30
CA PRO A 30 -8.03 -23.76 -1.04
C PRO A 30 -6.98 -23.69 0.07
N GLU A 31 -6.05 -24.63 0.11
CA GLU A 31 -4.95 -24.64 1.09
C GLU A 31 -3.98 -23.47 0.87
N CYS A 32 -3.62 -23.19 -0.38
CA CYS A 32 -2.79 -22.05 -0.74
C CYS A 32 -3.51 -20.73 -0.44
N PHE A 33 -4.80 -20.65 -0.77
CA PHE A 33 -5.62 -19.47 -0.46
C PHE A 33 -5.71 -19.21 1.06
N ALA A 34 -5.98 -20.25 1.85
CA ALA A 34 -6.02 -20.14 3.32
C ALA A 34 -4.67 -19.68 3.89
N LEU A 35 -3.56 -20.17 3.33
CA LEU A 35 -2.23 -19.72 3.72
C LEU A 35 -2.04 -18.22 3.45
N LEU A 36 -2.41 -17.74 2.25
CA LEU A 36 -2.35 -16.32 1.93
C LEU A 36 -3.23 -15.49 2.86
N ARG A 37 -4.50 -15.84 2.98
CA ARG A 37 -5.48 -15.08 3.74
C ARG A 37 -5.12 -14.99 5.22
N HIS A 38 -4.73 -16.10 5.84
CA HIS A 38 -4.51 -16.12 7.29
C HIS A 38 -3.09 -15.76 7.70
N ASN A 39 -2.08 -16.13 6.91
CA ASN A 39 -0.69 -15.90 7.28
C ASN A 39 -0.10 -14.70 6.55
N LEU A 40 -0.26 -14.64 5.22
CA LEU A 40 0.34 -13.56 4.46
C LEU A 40 -0.31 -12.21 4.78
N CYS A 41 -1.63 -12.13 4.73
CA CYS A 41 -2.33 -10.87 5.04
C CYS A 41 -2.01 -10.38 6.47
N ALA A 42 -1.88 -11.28 7.45
CA ALA A 42 -1.48 -10.91 8.81
C ALA A 42 -0.05 -10.35 8.86
N VAL A 43 0.89 -10.95 8.12
CA VAL A 43 2.27 -10.46 8.00
C VAL A 43 2.31 -9.09 7.32
N LEU A 44 1.57 -8.91 6.22
CA LEU A 44 1.46 -7.64 5.51
C LEU A 44 0.86 -6.56 6.40
N LEU A 45 -0.24 -6.86 7.11
CA LEU A 45 -0.88 -5.94 8.05
C LEU A 45 0.11 -5.44 9.11
N LYS A 46 0.86 -6.36 9.72
CA LYS A 46 1.88 -6.02 10.72
C LYS A 46 2.99 -5.15 10.14
N ASN A 47 3.41 -5.41 8.91
CA ASN A 47 4.49 -4.66 8.27
C ASN A 47 4.02 -3.27 7.83
N LEU A 48 2.86 -3.16 7.18
CA LEU A 48 2.36 -1.89 6.64
C LEU A 48 1.95 -0.90 7.75
N ARG A 49 1.45 -1.39 8.89
CA ARG A 49 0.96 -0.53 9.98
C ARG A 49 2.07 0.24 10.73
N GLY A 50 3.29 -0.31 10.79
CA GLY A 50 4.31 0.27 11.67
C GLY A 50 5.74 -0.22 11.44
N CYS A 51 6.06 -0.79 10.28
CA CYS A 51 7.43 -1.17 9.98
C CYS A 51 8.23 0.05 9.50
N PHE A 52 9.33 0.34 10.21
CA PHE A 52 10.30 1.37 9.84
C PHE A 52 11.49 0.81 9.04
N ASP A 53 11.53 -0.51 8.85
CA ASP A 53 12.56 -1.16 8.04
C ASP A 53 12.20 -1.01 6.56
N PHE A 54 13.07 -0.31 5.83
CA PHE A 54 12.90 -0.05 4.41
C PHE A 54 12.74 -1.36 3.60
N ALA A 55 13.64 -2.32 3.80
CA ALA A 55 13.67 -3.54 2.98
C ALA A 55 12.42 -4.41 3.17
N ILE A 56 11.87 -4.45 4.39
CA ILE A 56 10.62 -5.16 4.71
C ILE A 56 9.41 -4.42 4.13
N LEU A 57 9.34 -3.10 4.29
CA LEU A 57 8.18 -2.32 3.86
C LEU A 57 8.04 -2.35 2.33
N ILE A 58 9.12 -2.05 1.59
CA ILE A 58 9.14 -2.09 0.12
C ILE A 58 8.66 -3.46 -0.38
N ARG A 59 9.19 -4.55 0.17
CA ARG A 59 8.81 -5.91 -0.25
C ARG A 59 7.37 -6.26 0.10
N SER A 60 6.86 -5.76 1.22
CA SER A 60 5.47 -5.93 1.60
C SER A 60 4.55 -5.20 0.62
N ILE A 61 4.93 -3.99 0.20
CA ILE A 61 4.19 -3.20 -0.79
C ILE A 61 4.23 -3.89 -2.16
N HIS A 62 5.40 -4.37 -2.61
CA HIS A 62 5.49 -5.12 -3.87
C HIS A 62 4.65 -6.38 -3.86
N LEU A 63 4.65 -7.11 -2.73
CA LEU A 63 3.83 -8.30 -2.57
C LEU A 63 2.33 -7.99 -2.62
N LEU A 64 1.93 -6.86 -2.03
CA LEU A 64 0.57 -6.35 -2.15
C LEU A 64 0.22 -5.99 -3.61
N GLN A 65 1.13 -5.40 -4.38
CA GLN A 65 0.92 -5.14 -5.81
C GLN A 65 0.71 -6.43 -6.60
N GLN A 66 1.45 -7.50 -6.29
CA GLN A 66 1.25 -8.79 -6.94
C GLN A 66 -0.15 -9.37 -6.68
N ILE A 67 -0.70 -9.16 -5.48
CA ILE A 67 -2.07 -9.57 -5.18
C ILE A 67 -3.06 -8.78 -6.04
N PHE A 68 -2.92 -7.45 -6.13
CA PHE A 68 -3.80 -6.60 -6.94
C PHE A 68 -3.76 -6.93 -8.44
N ARG A 69 -2.60 -7.34 -8.96
CA ARG A 69 -2.42 -7.71 -10.38
C ARG A 69 -3.08 -9.03 -10.78
N CYS A 70 -3.57 -9.81 -9.82
CA CYS A 70 -4.31 -11.04 -10.08
C CYS A 70 -5.79 -10.82 -9.73
N PRO A 71 -6.67 -10.56 -10.71
CA PRO A 71 -8.06 -10.17 -10.45
C PRO A 71 -8.84 -11.19 -9.62
N ASP A 72 -8.67 -12.48 -9.90
CA ASP A 72 -9.35 -13.57 -9.17
C ASP A 72 -8.94 -13.59 -7.70
N LEU A 73 -7.63 -13.48 -7.43
CA LEU A 73 -7.10 -13.43 -6.07
C LEU A 73 -7.49 -12.13 -5.36
N ALA A 74 -7.48 -11.01 -6.09
CA ALA A 74 -7.84 -9.71 -5.56
C ALA A 74 -9.32 -9.66 -5.16
N ALA A 75 -10.21 -10.23 -5.98
CA ALA A 75 -11.63 -10.36 -5.65
C ALA A 75 -11.83 -11.18 -4.37
N LEU A 76 -11.15 -12.32 -4.24
CA LEU A 76 -11.26 -13.18 -3.06
C LEU A 76 -10.70 -12.55 -1.77
N LEU A 77 -9.68 -11.70 -1.88
CA LEU A 77 -9.03 -11.00 -0.76
C LEU A 77 -9.52 -9.56 -0.58
N MET A 78 -10.63 -9.19 -1.20
CA MET A 78 -11.09 -7.80 -1.19
C MET A 78 -11.23 -7.21 0.23
N PRO A 79 -11.81 -7.89 1.23
CA PRO A 79 -11.91 -7.34 2.58
C PRO A 79 -10.55 -6.96 3.17
N GLU A 80 -9.53 -7.79 2.95
CA GLU A 80 -8.16 -7.53 3.39
C GLU A 80 -7.50 -6.41 2.57
N LEU A 81 -7.73 -6.38 1.25
CA LEU A 81 -7.20 -5.34 0.37
C LEU A 81 -7.75 -3.94 0.70
N GLN A 82 -9.00 -3.84 1.15
CA GLN A 82 -9.57 -2.57 1.63
C GLN A 82 -8.80 -2.03 2.83
N VAL A 83 -8.49 -2.90 3.80
CA VAL A 83 -7.66 -2.53 4.95
C VAL A 83 -6.28 -2.09 4.50
N PHE A 84 -5.67 -2.81 3.55
CA PHE A 84 -4.36 -2.42 3.04
C PHE A 84 -4.38 -1.09 2.28
N LEU A 85 -5.40 -0.82 1.47
CA LEU A 85 -5.56 0.47 0.80
C LEU A 85 -5.62 1.61 1.80
N HIS A 86 -6.37 1.45 2.89
CA HIS A 86 -6.43 2.44 3.96
C HIS A 86 -5.04 2.69 4.58
N LEU A 87 -4.29 1.62 4.87
CA LEU A 87 -2.91 1.75 5.38
C LEU A 87 -1.97 2.42 4.36
N MET A 88 -2.14 2.14 3.07
CA MET A 88 -1.35 2.80 2.03
C MET A 88 -1.65 4.29 1.96
N LEU A 89 -2.91 4.70 2.14
CA LEU A 89 -3.31 6.09 2.25
C LEU A 89 -2.72 6.75 3.51
N ASP A 90 -2.74 6.07 4.66
CA ASP A 90 -2.11 6.55 5.90
C ASP A 90 -0.59 6.77 5.73
N LEU A 91 0.06 5.97 4.89
CA LEU A 91 1.48 6.13 4.57
C LEU A 91 1.77 7.38 3.71
N THR A 92 0.77 7.99 3.06
CA THR A 92 0.94 9.23 2.27
C THR A 92 0.98 10.51 3.12
N THR A 93 0.54 10.41 4.38
CA THR A 93 0.41 11.56 5.30
C THR A 93 1.75 12.24 5.56
N ALA A 94 1.70 13.54 5.86
CA ALA A 94 2.90 14.36 6.06
C ALA A 94 3.76 13.94 7.26
N GLU A 95 3.19 13.19 8.21
CA GLU A 95 3.89 12.65 9.39
C GLU A 95 4.84 11.50 9.05
N ARG A 96 4.73 10.95 7.84
CA ARG A 96 5.55 9.81 7.39
C ARG A 96 6.82 10.30 6.70
N SER A 97 7.85 9.47 6.75
CA SER A 97 9.11 9.79 6.09
C SER A 97 8.94 9.93 4.57
N PRO A 98 9.74 10.77 3.89
CA PRO A 98 9.56 11.03 2.45
C PRO A 98 9.58 9.76 1.59
N TRP A 99 10.42 8.78 1.92
CA TRP A 99 10.52 7.53 1.16
C TRP A 99 9.28 6.64 1.35
N GLN A 100 8.66 6.62 2.54
CA GLN A 100 7.42 5.87 2.79
C GLN A 100 6.28 6.46 1.96
N ARG A 101 6.17 7.79 1.96
CA ARG A 101 5.17 8.53 1.18
C ARG A 101 5.36 8.29 -0.32
N ALA A 102 6.60 8.38 -0.81
CA ALA A 102 6.90 8.13 -2.22
C ALA A 102 6.52 6.70 -2.63
N THR A 103 6.90 5.71 -1.83
CA THR A 103 6.58 4.30 -2.12
C THR A 103 5.07 4.04 -2.07
N SER A 104 4.35 4.63 -1.11
CA SER A 104 2.91 4.43 -1.03
C SER A 104 2.17 5.10 -2.18
N LEU A 105 2.64 6.26 -2.64
CA LEU A 105 2.10 6.92 -3.83
C LEU A 105 2.39 6.14 -5.11
N GLU A 106 3.58 5.55 -5.25
CA GLU A 106 3.92 4.68 -6.38
C GLU A 106 3.01 3.43 -6.40
N PHE A 107 2.75 2.85 -5.23
CA PHE A 107 1.76 1.78 -5.09
C PHE A 107 0.37 2.23 -5.55
N LEU A 108 -0.15 3.34 -5.03
CA LEU A 108 -1.50 3.82 -5.37
C LEU A 108 -1.61 4.14 -6.87
N ARG A 109 -0.56 4.73 -7.44
CA ARG A 109 -0.43 4.93 -8.89
C ARG A 109 -0.55 3.61 -9.64
N SER A 110 0.18 2.57 -9.22
CA SER A 110 0.14 1.26 -9.90
C SER A 110 -1.25 0.62 -9.86
N VAL A 111 -2.02 0.81 -8.78
CA VAL A 111 -3.42 0.35 -8.68
C VAL A 111 -4.32 1.15 -9.62
N CYS A 112 -4.11 2.46 -9.73
CA CYS A 112 -4.91 3.33 -10.61
C CYS A 112 -4.58 3.16 -12.10
N GLU A 113 -3.37 2.71 -12.44
CA GLU A 113 -2.96 2.42 -13.82
C GLU A 113 -3.45 1.05 -14.30
N ASP A 114 -3.83 0.15 -13.40
CA ASP A 114 -4.34 -1.17 -13.74
C ASP A 114 -5.88 -1.18 -13.81
N PRO A 115 -6.47 -1.23 -15.03
CA PRO A 115 -7.92 -1.22 -15.20
C PRO A 115 -8.59 -2.46 -14.58
N ALA A 116 -7.91 -3.60 -14.50
CA ALA A 116 -8.47 -4.80 -13.90
C ALA A 116 -8.56 -4.65 -12.37
N ALA A 117 -7.53 -4.06 -11.74
CA ALA A 117 -7.56 -3.74 -10.31
C ALA A 117 -8.67 -2.72 -9.99
N LEU A 118 -8.83 -1.69 -10.82
CA LEU A 118 -9.90 -0.70 -10.67
C LEU A 118 -11.30 -1.32 -10.83
N ALA A 119 -11.48 -2.21 -11.81
CA ALA A 119 -12.74 -2.92 -12.02
C ALA A 119 -13.11 -3.75 -10.78
N VAL A 120 -12.16 -4.51 -10.24
CA VAL A 120 -12.34 -5.32 -9.03
C VAL A 120 -12.70 -4.44 -7.82
N LEU A 121 -12.06 -3.28 -7.66
CA LEU A 121 -12.38 -2.32 -6.59
C LEU A 121 -13.78 -1.71 -6.74
N TYR A 122 -14.20 -1.41 -7.98
CA TYR A 122 -15.49 -0.81 -8.28
C TYR A 122 -16.64 -1.81 -8.06
N GLU A 123 -16.52 -3.03 -8.59
CA GLU A 123 -17.55 -4.08 -8.50
C GLU A 123 -17.84 -4.50 -7.05
N HIS A 124 -16.80 -4.63 -6.22
CA HIS A 124 -16.94 -5.16 -4.87
C HIS A 124 -17.58 -4.21 -3.84
N GLY A 125 -17.87 -2.97 -4.20
CA GLY A 125 -18.66 -2.11 -3.31
C GLY A 125 -20.06 -1.80 -3.81
N GLY A 126 -20.53 -2.53 -4.83
CA GLY A 126 -21.94 -2.57 -5.21
C GLY A 126 -22.79 -3.54 -4.37
N THR A 127 -22.18 -4.43 -3.59
CA THR A 127 -22.90 -5.48 -2.85
C THR A 127 -23.03 -5.13 -1.36
N ALA A 128 -23.98 -4.26 -1.01
CA ALA A 128 -24.51 -4.22 0.34
C ALA A 128 -25.40 -5.45 0.59
N PRO A 129 -25.20 -6.24 1.67
CA PRO A 129 -26.13 -7.30 2.03
C PRO A 129 -27.35 -6.66 2.72
N GLY A 130 -28.38 -6.37 1.93
CA GLY A 130 -29.65 -5.84 2.42
C GLY A 130 -30.79 -6.31 1.53
N GLY A 131 -31.36 -7.47 1.84
CA GLY A 131 -32.61 -7.91 1.24
C GLY A 131 -33.73 -6.94 1.60
N GLY A 132 -34.40 -6.39 0.59
CA GLY A 132 -35.57 -5.52 0.76
C GLY A 132 -35.96 -4.90 -0.56
N ALA A 133 -36.95 -5.49 -1.22
CA ALA A 133 -37.53 -4.97 -2.46
C ALA A 133 -38.09 -3.54 -2.25
N THR A 134 -37.68 -2.58 -3.06
CA THR A 134 -38.43 -1.33 -3.31
C THR A 134 -38.08 -0.76 -4.69
N PRO A 135 -39.05 -0.26 -5.48
CA PRO A 135 -38.88 -0.06 -6.92
C PRO A 135 -38.40 1.34 -7.31
N ALA A 136 -37.75 1.39 -8.48
CA ALA A 136 -37.69 2.48 -9.45
C ALA A 136 -37.39 3.92 -8.96
N GLY A 137 -36.22 4.42 -9.37
CA GLY A 137 -36.07 5.85 -9.69
C GLY A 137 -34.93 6.58 -8.98
N THR A 138 -33.68 6.23 -9.26
CA THR A 138 -32.53 7.15 -9.35
C THR A 138 -31.30 6.33 -9.79
N PRO A 139 -30.39 6.85 -10.63
CA PRO A 139 -29.10 6.21 -10.85
C PRO A 139 -28.28 6.39 -9.56
N GLN A 140 -28.51 5.51 -8.59
CA GLN A 140 -27.71 5.44 -7.38
C GLN A 140 -26.29 5.09 -7.85
N ALA A 141 -25.39 6.06 -7.75
CA ALA A 141 -23.98 5.88 -8.04
C ALA A 141 -23.41 4.89 -7.01
N LEU A 142 -23.59 3.60 -7.27
CA LEU A 142 -23.04 2.47 -6.52
C LEU A 142 -21.54 2.37 -6.83
N GLY A 143 -20.80 3.40 -6.41
CA GLY A 143 -19.35 3.34 -6.30
C GLY A 143 -19.00 2.66 -4.98
N SER A 144 -18.03 1.74 -5.03
CA SER A 144 -17.50 1.12 -3.84
C SER A 144 -17.02 2.16 -2.83
N GLN A 145 -17.41 2.04 -1.56
CA GLN A 145 -17.01 2.97 -0.50
C GLN A 145 -15.47 3.14 -0.48
N THR A 146 -14.74 2.04 -0.66
CA THR A 146 -13.27 2.02 -0.78
C THR A 146 -12.77 2.80 -2.00
N PHE A 147 -13.43 2.64 -3.15
CA PHE A 147 -13.10 3.40 -4.35
C PHE A 147 -13.34 4.90 -4.14
N LEU A 148 -14.45 5.27 -3.50
CA LEU A 148 -14.75 6.67 -3.14
C LEU A 148 -13.73 7.23 -2.14
N GLU A 149 -13.31 6.45 -1.15
CA GLU A 149 -12.26 6.84 -0.19
C GLU A 149 -10.90 7.03 -0.88
N LEU A 150 -10.56 6.15 -1.83
CA LEU A 150 -9.36 6.30 -2.66
C LEU A 150 -9.44 7.59 -3.49
N VAL A 151 -10.55 7.83 -4.21
CA VAL A 151 -10.75 9.04 -5.02
C VAL A 151 -10.70 10.31 -4.15
N ASN A 152 -11.35 10.31 -2.98
CA ASN A 152 -11.31 11.44 -2.05
C ASN A 152 -9.88 11.71 -1.55
N SER A 153 -9.13 10.65 -1.24
CA SER A 153 -7.76 10.78 -0.77
C SER A 153 -6.83 11.28 -1.88
N LEU A 154 -7.00 10.82 -3.12
CA LEU A 154 -6.31 11.35 -4.29
C LEU A 154 -6.68 12.82 -4.53
N SER A 155 -7.94 13.21 -4.35
CA SER A 155 -8.38 14.61 -4.45
C SER A 155 -7.69 15.50 -3.40
N LYS A 156 -7.57 15.02 -2.15
CA LYS A 156 -6.84 15.74 -1.09
C LYS A 156 -5.36 15.86 -1.42
N LEU A 157 -4.75 14.81 -1.96
CA LEU A 157 -3.36 14.82 -2.40
C LEU A 157 -3.14 15.83 -3.52
N ILE A 158 -3.99 15.83 -4.55
CA ILE A 158 -3.95 16.82 -5.64
C ILE A 158 -4.07 18.23 -5.07
N HIS A 159 -4.99 18.45 -4.13
CA HIS A 159 -5.16 19.76 -3.52
C HIS A 159 -3.91 20.19 -2.73
N GLN A 160 -3.24 19.27 -2.04
CA GLN A 160 -1.97 19.56 -1.38
C GLN A 160 -0.87 19.91 -2.38
N VAL A 161 -0.73 19.16 -3.47
CA VAL A 161 0.29 19.43 -4.50
C VAL A 161 0.03 20.75 -5.24
N CYS A 162 -1.22 21.04 -5.59
CA CYS A 162 -1.58 22.19 -6.42
C CYS A 162 -1.75 23.49 -5.62
N PHE A 163 -2.16 23.41 -4.35
CA PHE A 163 -2.58 24.59 -3.58
C PHE A 163 -1.91 24.74 -2.21
N SER A 164 -1.26 23.70 -1.68
CA SER A 164 -0.43 23.86 -0.47
C SER A 164 1.00 24.15 -0.89
N SER A 165 1.52 25.29 -0.48
CA SER A 165 2.92 25.73 -0.67
C SER A 165 3.95 24.87 0.11
N GLY A 166 3.68 23.57 0.32
CA GLY A 166 4.29 22.72 1.34
C GLY A 166 5.08 21.52 0.83
N MET A 167 5.59 21.56 -0.41
CA MET A 167 6.65 20.65 -0.86
C MET A 167 8.01 21.36 -0.88
N ASP A 168 8.23 22.30 0.04
CA ASP A 168 9.52 22.95 0.25
C ASP A 168 10.58 21.94 0.68
N SER A 169 11.17 21.29 -0.32
CA SER A 169 12.38 20.47 -0.19
C SER A 169 13.59 21.32 0.26
N GLY A 170 13.43 22.65 0.38
CA GLY A 170 14.45 23.59 0.87
C GLY A 170 14.65 23.60 2.39
N ALA A 171 13.65 23.24 3.20
CA ALA A 171 13.77 23.36 4.66
C ALA A 171 14.62 22.26 5.32
N LEU A 172 14.72 21.07 4.71
CA LEU A 172 15.54 19.96 5.25
C LEU A 172 17.03 20.08 4.90
N LEU A 173 17.41 20.84 3.87
CA LEU A 173 18.82 21.05 3.53
C LEU A 173 19.49 22.11 4.40
N LEU A 174 18.73 23.09 4.92
CA LEU A 174 19.28 24.13 5.79
C LEU A 174 19.64 23.62 7.20
N HIS A 175 19.00 22.55 7.69
CA HIS A 175 19.40 21.95 8.96
C HIS A 175 20.59 20.99 8.87
N SER A 176 20.92 20.46 7.68
CA SER A 176 22.14 19.64 7.50
C SER A 176 23.40 20.48 7.33
N ALA A 177 23.30 21.74 6.88
CA ALA A 177 24.45 22.61 6.67
C ALA A 177 24.91 23.36 7.93
N ALA A 178 24.05 23.48 8.95
CA ALA A 178 24.36 24.23 10.17
C ALA A 178 25.26 23.48 11.19
N GLY A 179 25.61 22.22 10.93
CA GLY A 179 26.43 21.39 11.83
C GLY A 179 27.91 21.24 11.48
N ALA A 180 28.37 21.80 10.35
CA ALA A 180 29.71 21.51 9.80
C ALA A 180 30.73 22.65 9.94
N GLY A 181 30.57 23.55 10.91
CA GLY A 181 31.44 24.72 11.06
C GLY A 181 31.78 25.10 12.50
N ALA A 182 32.59 24.29 13.20
CA ALA A 182 33.27 24.73 14.41
C ALA A 182 34.46 23.83 14.80
N THR A 183 35.59 23.97 14.11
CA THR A 183 36.92 23.62 14.66
C THR A 183 37.97 24.61 14.15
N THR A 184 37.97 25.82 14.70
CA THR A 184 39.14 26.70 14.66
C THR A 184 40.12 26.25 15.73
N ALA A 185 41.15 25.49 15.33
CA ALA A 185 42.31 25.23 16.16
C ALA A 185 43.18 26.50 16.21
N SER A 186 43.18 27.18 17.36
CA SER A 186 44.14 28.24 17.66
C SER A 186 45.44 27.62 18.16
N ALA A 187 46.48 27.67 17.33
CA ALA A 187 47.86 27.46 17.73
C ALA A 187 48.53 28.82 17.95
N SER A 188 49.03 29.08 19.15
CA SER A 188 50.17 29.99 19.36
C SER A 188 50.65 29.98 20.82
N THR A 189 51.95 29.68 20.95
CA THR A 189 52.96 30.01 21.99
C THR A 189 52.79 29.46 23.40
#